data_AF-A0A0E2P1A2-F1
#
_entry.id   AF-A0A0E2P1A2-F1
#
_cell.length_a   1.000
_cell.length_b   1.000
_cell.length_c   1.000
_cell.angle_alpha   90.00
_cell.angle_beta   90.00
_cell.angle_gamma   90.00
#
_symmetry.space_group_name_H-M   'P 1'
#
loop_
_entity.id
_entity.type
_entity.pdbx_description
1 polymer ?
#
loop_
_entity_poly.entity_id
_entity_poly.type
_entity_poly.pdbx_seq_one_letter_code
_entity_poly.pdbx_strand_id
1 'polypeptide(L)'
;MDTVSATATPNVSQGDAAALVALALQRTKNKAGEPRTRARMSYKTFRRLTGRRIGGAKFVREFTAEMVNLGWLMVRMPSAYGFVRAASLDKWPLTKSDVLAQELKLIGEGSITEVLDSARRELGKATDDSSASSAPNGSTRKKGEKTGPIGMN
;
A
#
# COMPACT_ATOMS: atom_id res chain seq x y z
N MET A 1 -1.37 30.66 -15.65
CA MET A 1 -2.33 29.88 -14.84
C MET A 1 -2.88 28.79 -15.74
N ASP A 2 -2.30 27.59 -15.68
CA ASP A 2 -2.72 26.49 -16.54
C ASP A 2 -4.00 25.88 -16.01
N THR A 3 -5.09 26.13 -16.72
CA THR A 3 -6.37 25.45 -16.52
C THR A 3 -6.18 23.98 -16.89
N VAL A 4 -6.00 23.13 -15.87
CA VAL A 4 -6.04 21.68 -16.05
C VAL A 4 -7.46 21.30 -16.43
N SER A 5 -7.67 21.18 -17.74
CA SER A 5 -8.92 20.80 -18.39
C SER A 5 -9.47 19.50 -17.79
N ALA A 6 -10.79 19.39 -17.68
CA ALA A 6 -11.49 18.22 -17.19
C ALA A 6 -11.07 17.00 -18.02
N THR A 7 -10.11 16.23 -17.51
CA THR A 7 -9.44 15.18 -18.26
C THR A 7 -10.45 14.09 -18.59
N ALA A 8 -10.73 13.93 -19.89
CA ALA A 8 -11.49 12.81 -20.42
C ALA A 8 -10.96 11.53 -19.77
N THR A 9 -11.84 10.81 -19.10
CA THR A 9 -11.49 9.61 -18.34
C THR A 9 -11.31 8.50 -19.39
N PRO A 10 -10.07 8.08 -19.71
CA PRO A 10 -9.87 7.22 -20.87
C PRO A 10 -10.44 5.83 -20.56
N ASN A 11 -11.28 5.28 -21.44
CA ASN A 11 -11.78 3.92 -21.29
C ASN A 11 -10.74 2.93 -21.82
N VAL A 12 -9.62 2.80 -21.11
CA VAL A 12 -8.50 1.93 -21.48
C VAL A 12 -8.78 0.47 -21.12
N SER A 13 -8.19 -0.44 -21.90
CA SER A 13 -8.16 -1.86 -21.57
C SER A 13 -7.37 -2.12 -20.28
N GLN A 14 -7.47 -3.33 -19.72
CA GLN A 14 -6.69 -3.75 -18.55
C GLN A 14 -5.19 -3.67 -18.82
N GLY A 15 -4.74 -4.15 -19.99
CA GLY A 15 -3.34 -4.13 -20.40
C GLY A 15 -2.80 -2.72 -20.57
N ASP A 16 -3.55 -1.84 -21.23
CA ASP A 16 -3.15 -0.43 -21.40
C ASP A 16 -3.09 0.29 -20.05
N ALA A 17 -4.06 0.04 -19.17
CA ALA A 17 -4.05 0.57 -17.81
C ALA A 17 -2.79 0.11 -17.04
N ALA A 18 -2.42 -1.17 -17.14
CA ALA A 18 -1.24 -1.72 -16.49
C ALA A 18 0.04 -1.11 -17.06
N ALA A 19 0.16 -0.98 -18.39
CA ALA A 19 1.29 -0.34 -19.04
C ALA A 19 1.45 1.12 -18.61
N LEU A 20 0.36 1.89 -18.54
CA LEU A 20 0.37 3.28 -18.08
C LEU A 20 0.83 3.39 -16.62
N VAL A 21 0.33 2.50 -15.75
CA VAL A 21 0.73 2.46 -14.34
C VAL A 21 2.21 2.07 -14.20
N ALA A 22 2.66 1.03 -14.89
CA ALA A 22 4.05 0.58 -14.87
C ALA A 22 5.00 1.67 -15.38
N LEU A 23 4.65 2.38 -16.46
CA LEU A 23 5.41 3.50 -16.98
C LEU A 23 5.47 4.66 -15.96
N ALA A 24 4.34 4.98 -15.32
CA ALA A 24 4.30 6.00 -14.28
C ALA A 24 5.23 5.63 -13.11
N LEU A 25 5.20 4.36 -12.68
CA LEU A 25 6.06 3.85 -11.60
C LEU A 25 7.54 3.90 -11.99
N GLN A 26 7.90 3.49 -13.22
CA GLN A 26 9.26 3.54 -13.72
C GLN A 26 9.82 4.97 -13.80
N ARG A 27 8.97 5.95 -14.08
CA ARG A 27 9.34 7.38 -14.08
C ARG A 27 9.55 7.95 -12.68
N THR A 28 9.04 7.30 -11.63
CA THR A 28 9.28 7.77 -10.26
C THR A 28 10.67 7.41 -9.78
N LYS A 29 11.42 8.45 -9.39
CA LYS A 29 12.77 8.32 -8.84
C LYS A 29 12.79 8.56 -7.32
N ASN A 30 13.79 8.03 -6.63
CA ASN A 30 14.09 8.38 -5.24
C ASN A 30 14.82 9.74 -5.19
N LYS A 31 15.14 10.23 -3.98
CA LYS A 31 15.89 11.49 -3.82
C LYS A 31 17.28 11.46 -4.45
N ALA A 32 17.86 10.27 -4.63
CA ALA A 32 19.15 10.05 -5.29
C ALA A 32 19.04 9.90 -6.82
N GLY A 33 17.83 10.01 -7.41
CA GLY A 33 17.64 9.89 -8.85
C GLY A 33 17.54 8.45 -9.38
N GLU A 34 17.59 7.45 -8.50
CA GLU A 34 17.47 6.03 -8.87
C GLU A 34 16.00 5.64 -9.03
N PRO A 35 15.69 4.63 -9.87
CA PRO A 35 14.35 4.08 -9.99
C PRO A 35 13.81 3.60 -8.64
N ARG A 36 12.58 3.99 -8.28
CA ARG A 36 11.95 3.45 -7.08
C ARG A 36 11.66 1.96 -7.25
N THR A 37 12.07 1.16 -6.27
CA THR A 37 11.70 -0.26 -6.16
C THR A 37 10.33 -0.46 -5.53
N ARG A 38 9.81 0.57 -4.84
CA ARG A 38 8.49 0.55 -4.21
C ARG A 38 7.82 1.92 -4.30
N ALA A 39 6.51 1.93 -4.55
CA ALA A 39 5.74 3.17 -4.59
C ALA A 39 4.30 2.95 -4.13
N ARG A 40 3.69 4.03 -3.61
CA ARG A 40 2.27 4.08 -3.26
C ARG A 40 1.54 5.00 -4.23
N MET A 41 0.46 4.50 -4.82
CA MET A 41 -0.42 5.28 -5.68
C MET A 41 -1.79 5.43 -5.02
N SER A 42 -2.27 6.66 -4.89
CA SER A 42 -3.61 6.90 -4.37
C SER A 42 -4.68 6.36 -5.32
N TYR A 43 -5.85 5.98 -4.79
CA TYR A 43 -7.00 5.59 -5.61
C TYR A 43 -7.43 6.69 -6.60
N LYS A 44 -7.30 7.97 -6.20
CA LYS A 44 -7.58 9.12 -7.06
C LYS A 44 -6.62 9.17 -8.25
N THR A 45 -5.33 8.99 -8.02
CA THR A 45 -4.31 8.95 -9.08
C THR A 45 -4.54 7.77 -10.02
N PHE A 46 -4.79 6.58 -9.46
CA PHE A 46 -5.08 5.40 -10.26
C PHE A 46 -6.30 5.61 -11.17
N ARG A 47 -7.39 6.15 -10.63
CA ARG A 47 -8.60 6.44 -11.40
C ARG A 47 -8.36 7.48 -12.49
N ARG A 48 -7.54 8.50 -12.24
CA ARG A 48 -7.17 9.49 -13.26
C ARG A 48 -6.38 8.87 -14.40
N LEU A 49 -5.48 7.94 -14.08
CA LEU A 49 -4.59 7.32 -15.06
C LEU A 49 -5.30 6.24 -15.91
N THR A 50 -6.13 5.43 -15.26
CA THR A 50 -6.77 4.26 -15.87
C THR A 50 -8.21 4.50 -16.30
N GLY A 51 -8.77 5.65 -15.92
CA GLY A 51 -10.18 5.97 -16.08
C GLY A 51 -11.17 5.12 -15.28
N ARG A 52 -10.70 4.10 -14.57
CA ARG A 52 -11.56 3.09 -13.93
C ARG A 52 -11.70 3.34 -12.43
N ARG A 53 -12.93 3.21 -11.92
CA ARG A 53 -13.14 2.94 -10.50
C ARG A 53 -12.77 1.48 -10.28
N ILE A 54 -11.81 1.21 -9.41
CA ILE A 54 -11.53 -0.17 -9.02
C ILE A 54 -12.75 -0.70 -8.30
N GLY A 55 -13.40 -1.69 -8.91
CA GLY A 55 -14.64 -2.27 -8.38
C GLY A 55 -14.90 -3.67 -8.91
N GLY A 56 -14.51 -3.96 -10.16
CA GLY A 56 -14.63 -5.30 -10.71
C GLY A 56 -13.49 -6.22 -10.27
N ALA A 57 -13.81 -7.32 -9.57
CA ALA A 57 -12.84 -8.37 -9.23
C ALA A 57 -12.12 -8.91 -10.48
N LYS A 58 -12.82 -9.03 -11.62
CA LYS A 58 -12.25 -9.40 -12.92
C LYS A 58 -11.17 -8.43 -13.39
N PHE A 59 -11.47 -7.13 -13.37
CA PHE A 59 -10.53 -6.08 -13.76
C PHE A 59 -9.27 -6.13 -12.90
N VAL A 60 -9.43 -6.21 -11.57
CA VAL A 60 -8.28 -6.23 -10.64
C VAL A 60 -7.40 -7.45 -10.93
N ARG A 61 -8.00 -8.63 -11.08
CA ARG A 61 -7.24 -9.86 -11.35
C ARG A 61 -6.42 -9.76 -12.65
N GLU A 62 -7.06 -9.34 -13.73
CA GLU A 62 -6.40 -9.20 -15.04
C GLU A 62 -5.33 -8.10 -15.02
N PHE A 63 -5.66 -6.94 -14.45
CA PHE A 63 -4.71 -5.85 -14.25
C PHE A 63 -3.49 -6.29 -13.42
N THR A 64 -3.71 -7.02 -12.33
CA THR A 64 -2.63 -7.54 -11.48
C THR A 64 -1.75 -8.53 -12.24
N ALA A 65 -2.33 -9.42 -13.05
CA ALA A 65 -1.55 -10.33 -13.89
C ALA A 65 -0.64 -9.56 -14.88
N GLU A 66 -1.18 -8.52 -15.53
CA GLU A 66 -0.39 -7.67 -16.42
C GLU A 66 0.72 -6.92 -15.70
N MET A 67 0.45 -6.38 -14.51
CA MET A 67 1.49 -5.74 -13.69
C MET A 67 2.62 -6.71 -13.33
N VAL A 68 2.29 -7.97 -13.02
CA VAL A 68 3.29 -9.02 -12.74
C VAL A 68 4.15 -9.30 -13.97
N ASN A 69 3.55 -9.43 -15.16
CA ASN A 69 4.27 -9.59 -16.42
C ASN A 69 5.22 -8.41 -16.70
N LEU A 70 4.84 -7.21 -16.27
CA LEU A 70 5.65 -5.99 -16.36
C LEU A 70 6.69 -5.85 -15.22
N GLY A 71 6.85 -6.89 -14.39
CA GLY A 71 7.83 -6.92 -13.30
C GLY A 71 7.43 -6.14 -12.06
N TRP A 72 6.13 -5.97 -11.81
CA TRP A 72 5.59 -5.27 -10.65
C TRP A 72 4.57 -6.12 -9.88
N LEU A 73 4.80 -6.28 -8.59
CA LEU A 73 3.80 -6.79 -7.66
C LEU A 73 2.90 -5.66 -7.19
N MET A 74 1.60 -5.93 -7.12
CA MET A 74 0.60 -4.98 -6.65
C MET A 74 0.01 -5.46 -5.32
N VAL A 75 -0.08 -4.55 -4.35
CA VAL A 75 -0.68 -4.79 -3.04
C VAL A 75 -1.82 -3.80 -2.84
N ARG A 76 -3.00 -4.30 -2.44
CA ARG A 76 -4.12 -3.44 -2.07
C ARG A 76 -3.95 -2.97 -0.63
N MET A 77 -3.95 -1.65 -0.43
CA MET A 77 -3.93 -1.01 0.89
C MET A 77 -5.31 -0.39 1.17
N PRO A 78 -5.66 -0.07 2.44
CA PRO A 78 -6.96 0.52 2.77
C PRO A 78 -7.27 1.81 1.98
N SER A 79 -6.27 2.63 1.69
CA SER A 79 -6.44 3.95 1.04
C SER A 79 -5.69 4.12 -0.29
N ALA A 80 -4.99 3.08 -0.76
CA ALA A 80 -4.07 3.18 -1.90
C ALA A 80 -3.76 1.81 -2.52
N TYR A 81 -2.94 1.84 -3.58
CA TYR A 81 -2.21 0.68 -4.07
C TYR A 81 -0.73 0.82 -3.78
N GLY A 82 -0.15 -0.24 -3.23
CA GLY A 82 1.29 -0.44 -3.20
C GLY A 82 1.75 -1.15 -4.46
N PHE A 83 2.91 -0.75 -4.96
CA PHE A 83 3.61 -1.44 -6.03
C PHE A 83 5.03 -1.70 -5.60
N VAL A 84 5.53 -2.90 -5.90
CA VAL A 84 6.90 -3.33 -5.61
C VAL A 84 7.48 -3.96 -6.86
N ARG A 85 8.69 -3.54 -7.26
CA ARG A 85 9.39 -4.10 -8.41
C ARG A 85 9.80 -5.53 -8.09
N ALA A 86 9.41 -6.50 -8.89
CA ALA A 86 9.67 -7.92 -8.65
C ALA A 86 11.17 -8.21 -8.52
N ALA A 87 12.01 -7.64 -9.40
CA ALA A 87 13.47 -7.77 -9.34
C ALA A 87 14.11 -7.19 -8.06
N SER A 88 13.39 -6.35 -7.30
CA SER A 88 13.90 -5.89 -6.00
C SER A 88 13.76 -6.95 -4.90
N LEU A 89 13.05 -8.05 -5.20
CA LEU A 89 12.79 -9.15 -4.29
C LEU A 89 13.74 -10.33 -4.50
N ASP A 90 14.73 -10.27 -5.39
CA ASP A 90 15.68 -11.37 -5.66
C ASP A 90 16.44 -11.91 -4.43
N LYS A 91 16.29 -11.27 -3.27
CA LYS A 91 16.85 -11.67 -1.97
C LYS A 91 15.78 -12.20 -1.03
N TRP A 92 15.02 -13.21 -1.46
CA TRP A 92 14.09 -13.90 -0.56
C TRP A 92 14.90 -14.67 0.50
N PRO A 93 14.74 -14.37 1.80
CA PRO A 93 15.32 -15.20 2.82
C PRO A 93 14.66 -16.58 2.75
N LEU A 94 15.47 -17.64 2.70
CA LEU A 94 14.98 -19.00 2.75
C LEU A 94 14.50 -19.29 4.18
N THR A 95 13.20 -19.53 4.35
CA THR A 95 12.68 -20.08 5.60
C THR A 95 13.11 -21.54 5.69
N LYS A 96 13.97 -21.82 6.66
CA LYS A 96 14.45 -23.17 6.95
C LYS A 96 13.42 -23.94 7.79
N SER A 97 13.44 -25.26 7.69
CA SER A 97 12.47 -26.14 8.35
C SER A 97 12.58 -26.16 9.88
N ASP A 98 13.73 -25.77 10.43
CA ASP A 98 13.97 -25.59 11.87
C ASP A 98 13.03 -24.56 12.50
N VAL A 99 12.65 -23.52 11.76
CA VAL A 99 11.65 -22.51 12.18
C VAL A 99 10.26 -23.12 12.38
N LEU A 100 9.96 -24.25 11.72
CA LEU A 100 8.67 -24.94 11.77
C LEU A 100 8.74 -26.29 12.52
N ALA A 101 9.86 -26.60 13.17
CA ALA A 101 10.13 -27.94 13.67
C ALA A 101 9.10 -28.40 14.73
N GLN A 102 8.62 -27.46 15.56
CA GLN A 102 7.65 -27.75 16.61
C GLN A 102 6.26 -28.03 16.03
N GLU A 103 5.81 -27.20 15.09
CA GLU A 103 4.54 -27.37 14.38
C GLU A 103 4.54 -28.67 13.59
N LEU A 104 5.64 -28.97 12.88
CA LEU A 104 5.78 -30.21 12.10
C LEU A 104 5.74 -31.45 12.99
N LYS A 105 6.34 -31.39 14.18
CA LYS A 105 6.28 -32.48 15.18
C LYS A 105 4.83 -32.72 15.64
N LEU A 106 4.13 -31.67 16.05
CA LEU A 106 2.74 -31.76 16.51
C LEU A 106 1.79 -32.23 15.41
N ILE A 107 2.02 -31.82 14.16
CA ILE A 107 1.27 -32.34 13.00
C ILE A 107 1.53 -33.84 12.82
N GLY A 108 2.78 -34.28 12.94
CA GLY A 108 3.14 -35.70 12.88
C GLY A 108 2.53 -36.55 14.00
N GLU A 109 2.25 -35.95 15.16
CA GLU A 109 1.59 -36.58 16.31
C GLU A 109 0.05 -36.57 16.19
N GLY A 110 -0.51 -35.98 15.13
CA GLY A 110 -1.96 -35.95 14.87
C GLY A 110 -2.68 -34.70 15.41
N SER A 111 -1.96 -33.76 16.02
CA SER A 111 -2.50 -32.55 16.65
C SER A 111 -2.69 -31.36 15.70
N ILE A 112 -3.06 -31.60 14.43
CA ILE A 112 -3.14 -30.53 13.41
C ILE A 112 -4.13 -29.41 13.79
N THR A 113 -5.24 -29.75 14.44
CA THR A 113 -6.25 -28.78 14.90
C THR A 113 -5.68 -27.83 15.95
N GLU A 114 -4.90 -28.35 16.91
CA GLU A 114 -4.26 -27.55 17.96
C GLU A 114 -3.22 -26.59 17.39
N VAL A 115 -2.42 -27.06 16.42
CA VAL A 115 -1.44 -26.24 15.70
C VAL A 115 -2.12 -25.10 14.94
N LEU A 116 -3.20 -25.40 14.21
CA LEU A 116 -3.95 -24.39 13.45
C LEU A 116 -4.63 -23.36 14.37
N ASP A 117 -5.19 -23.78 15.50
CA ASP A 117 -5.83 -22.88 16.45
C ASP A 117 -4.81 -22.01 17.19
N SER A 118 -3.63 -22.54 17.52
CA SER A 118 -2.52 -21.73 18.05
C SER A 118 -2.06 -20.68 17.04
N ALA A 119 -1.83 -21.08 15.79
CA ALA A 119 -1.41 -20.18 14.72
C ALA A 119 -2.43 -19.05 14.48
N ARG A 120 -3.73 -19.37 14.45
CA ARG A 120 -4.81 -18.37 14.31
C ARG A 120 -4.83 -17.40 15.49
N ARG A 121 -4.67 -17.89 16.72
CA ARG A 121 -4.65 -17.06 17.92
C ARG A 121 -3.45 -16.12 17.94
N GLU A 122 -2.27 -16.60 17.57
CA GLU A 122 -1.04 -15.80 17.52
C GLU A 122 -1.10 -14.73 16.43
N LEU A 123 -1.53 -15.10 15.23
CA LEU A 123 -1.70 -14.16 14.12
C LEU A 123 -2.81 -13.13 14.38
N GLY A 124 -3.89 -13.53 15.06
CA GLY A 124 -4.99 -12.62 15.46
C GLY A 124 -4.56 -11.59 16.50
N LYS A 125 -3.76 -11.98 17.50
CA LYS A 125 -3.20 -11.05 18.50
C LYS A 125 -2.28 -9.99 17.88
N ALA A 126 -1.47 -10.37 16.88
CA ALA A 126 -0.55 -9.45 16.20
C ALA A 126 -1.27 -8.29 15.46
N THR A 127 -2.53 -8.48 15.06
CA THR A 127 -3.34 -7.44 14.40
C THR A 127 -4.00 -6.45 15.36
N ASP A 128 -4.28 -6.85 16.61
CA ASP A 128 -5.01 -6.00 17.57
C ASP A 128 -4.10 -4.95 18.23
N ASP A 129 -2.83 -5.28 18.49
CA ASP A 129 -1.87 -4.37 19.13
C ASP A 129 -1.44 -3.17 18.25
N SER A 130 -1.69 -3.22 16.93
CA SER A 130 -1.41 -2.10 16.01
C SER A 130 -2.51 -1.03 15.98
N SER A 131 -3.61 -1.22 16.72
CA SER A 131 -4.80 -0.35 16.68
C SER A 131 -4.82 0.73 17.77
N ALA A 132 -3.85 0.76 18.68
CA ALA A 132 -3.81 1.70 19.82
C ALA A 132 -2.92 2.95 19.58
N SER A 133 -2.97 3.54 18.38
CA SER A 133 -2.33 4.83 18.09
C SER A 133 -3.26 5.70 17.23
N SER A 134 -4.46 5.96 17.71
CA SER A 134 -5.35 6.99 17.14
C SER A 134 -6.30 7.49 18.22
N ALA A 135 -5.81 8.33 19.12
CA ALA A 135 -6.66 9.23 19.88
C ALA A 135 -6.59 10.66 19.26
N PRO A 136 -7.69 11.41 19.29
CA PRO A 136 -8.03 12.36 18.25
C PRO A 136 -7.83 13.83 18.63
N ASN A 137 -7.84 14.64 17.57
CA ASN A 137 -7.88 16.09 17.49
C ASN A 137 -8.67 16.86 18.59
N GLY A 138 -8.12 18.02 18.97
CA GLY A 138 -8.82 19.17 19.58
C GLY A 138 -7.75 20.16 20.07
N SER A 139 -7.75 21.47 19.79
CA SER A 139 -8.78 22.41 19.37
C SER A 139 -8.07 23.64 18.79
N THR A 140 -8.56 24.14 17.66
CA THR A 140 -8.24 25.46 17.14
C THR A 140 -8.93 26.52 18.01
N ARG A 141 -8.20 27.51 18.52
CA ARG A 141 -8.79 28.75 19.02
C ARG A 141 -8.13 29.96 18.38
N LYS A 142 -8.92 30.66 17.55
CA LYS A 142 -8.68 31.99 16.99
C LYS A 142 -9.37 33.01 17.90
N LYS A 143 -8.63 33.99 18.45
CA LYS A 143 -9.06 35.33 18.96
C LYS A 143 -7.79 35.97 19.54
N GLY A 144 -7.25 37.13 19.16
CA GLY A 144 -7.85 38.33 18.63
C GLY A 144 -8.16 39.30 19.77
N GLU A 145 -7.17 40.02 20.32
CA GLU A 145 -7.38 41.33 20.96
C GLU A 145 -6.06 42.10 21.22
N LYS A 146 -6.10 43.40 20.91
CA LYS A 146 -5.07 44.43 21.11
C LYS A 146 -4.92 44.76 22.60
N THR A 147 -3.72 45.20 23.01
CA THR A 147 -3.49 46.42 23.82
C THR A 147 -1.98 46.62 24.04
N GLY A 148 -1.43 47.73 23.53
CA GLY A 148 -0.30 48.39 24.21
C GLY A 148 -0.78 49.01 25.52
N PRO A 149 0.12 49.50 26.41
CA PRO A 149 0.81 50.76 26.13
C PRO A 149 2.26 50.91 26.66
N ILE A 150 2.98 51.86 26.05
CA ILE A 150 3.80 52.95 26.64
C ILE A 150 4.87 52.60 27.70
N GLY A 151 6.15 52.76 27.31
CA GLY A 151 7.05 53.81 27.85
C GLY A 151 7.95 53.55 29.06
N MET A 152 9.22 53.96 28.89
CA MET A 152 10.24 54.40 29.89
C MET A 152 10.76 53.31 30.85
N ASN A 153 12.05 53.00 31.00
CA ASN A 153 13.31 53.74 30.83
C ASN A 153 14.35 52.97 30.01
#